data_AF-A0A820SP25-F1
#
_entry.id   AF-A0A820SP25-F1
#
_cell.length_a   1.000
_cell.length_b   1.000
_cell.length_c   1.000
_cell.angle_alpha   90.00
_cell.angle_beta   90.00
_cell.angle_gamma   90.00
#
_symmetry.space_group_name_H-M   'P 1'
#
loop_
_entity.id
_entity.type
_entity.pdbx_description
1 polymer ?
#
loop_
_entity_poly.entity_id
_entity_poly.type
_entity_poly.pdbx_seq_one_letter_code
_entity_poly.pdbx_strand_id
1 'polypeptide(L)'
;QWMSRVLQAIDSIHQVGVYCLALCPANTLPKSHSGMIHVQETRRRLLEGNLHPCSVLMCPHSCVLNLPKPREHHPEREVGPGAILAGTIIQGMRLAEAKGADM
;
A
#
# COMPACT_ATOMS: atom_id res chain seq x y z
N GLN A 1 19.97 -9.91 -3.05
CA GLN A 1 19.90 -9.00 -4.22
C GLN A 1 19.09 -9.59 -5.41
N TRP A 2 18.20 -10.58 -5.19
CA TRP A 2 17.43 -11.21 -6.28
C TRP A 2 16.21 -10.37 -6.70
N MET A 3 15.49 -9.84 -5.71
CA MET A 3 14.23 -9.12 -5.90
C MET A 3 14.40 -7.88 -6.78
N SER A 4 15.41 -7.07 -6.52
CA SER A 4 15.71 -5.87 -7.33
C SER A 4 15.95 -6.20 -8.79
N ARG A 5 16.65 -7.32 -9.08
CA ARG A 5 16.92 -7.76 -10.46
C ARG A 5 15.65 -8.24 -11.16
N VAL A 6 14.79 -8.97 -10.44
CA VAL A 6 13.50 -9.43 -10.97
C VAL A 6 12.58 -8.26 -11.29
N LEU A 7 12.44 -7.30 -10.36
CA LEU A 7 11.62 -6.11 -10.58
C LEU A 7 12.14 -5.27 -11.75
N GLN A 8 13.44 -5.05 -11.81
CA GLN A 8 14.07 -4.30 -12.92
C GLN A 8 13.88 -4.99 -14.27
N ALA A 9 13.95 -6.32 -14.33
CA ALA A 9 13.71 -7.08 -15.56
C ALA A 9 12.25 -6.98 -16.02
N ILE A 10 11.29 -7.06 -15.10
CA ILE A 10 9.86 -6.95 -15.42
C ILE A 10 9.56 -5.54 -15.96
N ASP A 11 10.08 -4.52 -15.29
CA ASP A 11 9.95 -3.12 -15.73
C ASP A 11 10.55 -2.93 -17.13
N SER A 12 11.77 -3.44 -17.38
CA SER A 12 12.44 -3.29 -18.68
C SER A 12 11.74 -4.04 -19.83
N ILE A 13 11.20 -5.25 -19.61
CA ILE A 13 10.66 -6.10 -20.68
C ILE A 13 9.18 -5.78 -20.93
N HIS A 14 8.40 -5.63 -19.87
CA HIS A 14 6.95 -5.53 -19.95
C HIS A 14 6.44 -4.11 -19.72
N GLN A 15 7.25 -3.20 -19.16
CA GLN A 15 6.85 -1.82 -18.81
C GLN A 15 5.60 -1.80 -17.92
N VAL A 16 5.48 -2.77 -17.01
CA VAL A 16 4.36 -2.89 -16.05
C VAL A 16 4.85 -2.84 -14.61
N GLY A 17 4.08 -2.16 -13.76
CA GLY A 17 4.33 -2.11 -12.32
C GLY A 17 3.83 -3.38 -11.61
N VAL A 18 4.67 -3.95 -10.75
CA VAL A 18 4.32 -5.12 -9.93
C VAL A 18 3.72 -4.66 -8.61
N TYR A 19 2.45 -4.97 -8.37
CA TYR A 19 1.78 -4.59 -7.12
C TYR A 19 2.23 -5.45 -5.93
N CYS A 20 2.28 -6.76 -6.12
CA CYS A 20 2.64 -7.71 -5.07
C CYS A 20 3.38 -8.93 -5.63
N LEU A 21 4.27 -9.50 -4.81
CA LEU A 21 4.96 -10.74 -5.06
C LEU A 21 4.69 -11.69 -3.89
N ALA A 22 4.03 -12.83 -4.16
CA ALA A 22 3.79 -13.87 -3.17
C ALA A 22 4.81 -15.01 -3.36
N LEU A 23 5.63 -15.24 -2.34
CA LEU A 23 6.60 -16.33 -2.32
C LEU A 23 5.97 -17.56 -1.68
N CYS A 24 5.94 -18.67 -2.40
CA CYS A 24 5.43 -19.95 -1.90
C CYS A 24 6.58 -20.93 -1.63
N PRO A 25 6.45 -21.85 -0.65
CA PRO A 25 7.43 -22.91 -0.44
C PRO A 25 7.58 -23.79 -1.69
N ALA A 26 8.74 -24.42 -1.83
CA ALA A 26 9.00 -25.33 -2.95
C ALA A 26 7.93 -26.44 -3.02
N ASN A 27 7.51 -26.79 -4.24
CA ASN A 27 6.53 -27.85 -4.52
C ASN A 27 5.11 -27.64 -3.98
N THR A 28 4.77 -26.44 -3.49
CA THR A 28 3.38 -26.13 -3.08
C THR A 28 2.50 -25.64 -4.23
N LEU A 29 3.13 -25.16 -5.31
CA LEU A 29 2.41 -24.72 -6.50
C LEU A 29 1.87 -25.92 -7.28
N PRO A 30 0.58 -25.92 -7.65
CA PRO A 30 -0.03 -27.00 -8.41
C PRO A 30 0.63 -27.12 -9.79
N LYS A 31 1.09 -28.31 -10.13
CA LYS A 31 1.71 -28.62 -11.42
C LYS A 31 0.73 -29.39 -12.31
N SER A 32 0.75 -29.10 -13.60
CA SER A 32 0.07 -29.89 -14.61
C SER A 32 0.81 -31.22 -14.84
N HIS A 33 0.18 -32.16 -15.54
CA HIS A 33 0.79 -33.44 -15.94
C HIS A 33 2.09 -33.26 -16.75
N SER A 34 2.26 -32.11 -17.41
CA SER A 34 3.49 -31.72 -18.11
C SER A 34 4.59 -31.14 -17.21
N GLY A 35 4.37 -31.03 -15.90
CA GLY A 35 5.31 -30.43 -14.95
C GLY A 35 5.29 -28.90 -14.90
N MET A 36 4.56 -28.22 -15.80
CA MET A 36 4.36 -26.77 -15.76
C MET A 36 3.46 -26.35 -14.61
N ILE A 37 3.60 -25.11 -14.12
CA ILE A 37 2.71 -24.56 -13.09
C ILE A 37 1.33 -24.31 -13.70
N HIS A 38 0.30 -24.84 -13.05
CA HIS A 38 -1.08 -24.63 -13.46
C HIS A 38 -1.59 -23.29 -12.91
N VAL A 39 -1.56 -22.23 -13.73
CA VAL A 39 -1.89 -20.86 -13.30
C VAL A 39 -3.32 -20.72 -12.77
N GLN A 40 -4.32 -21.31 -13.46
CA GLN A 40 -5.72 -21.23 -13.02
C GLN A 40 -5.95 -21.90 -11.66
N GLU A 41 -5.43 -23.11 -11.48
CA GLU A 41 -5.51 -23.84 -10.21
C GLU A 41 -4.75 -23.13 -9.09
N THR A 42 -3.59 -22.53 -9.40
CA THR A 42 -2.84 -21.71 -8.43
C THR A 42 -3.68 -20.51 -7.98
N ARG A 43 -4.32 -19.81 -8.92
CA ARG A 43 -5.19 -18.66 -8.63
C ARG A 43 -6.40 -19.09 -7.78
N ARG A 44 -7.04 -20.20 -8.13
CA ARG A 44 -8.17 -20.75 -7.37
C ARG A 44 -7.76 -21.04 -5.93
N ARG A 45 -6.65 -21.77 -5.72
CA ARG A 45 -6.14 -22.09 -4.37
C ARG A 45 -5.77 -20.84 -3.58
N LEU A 46 -5.21 -19.82 -4.23
CA LEU A 46 -4.90 -18.55 -3.58
C LEU A 46 -6.18 -17.85 -3.10
N LEU A 47 -7.23 -17.79 -3.94
CA LEU A 47 -8.50 -17.16 -3.59
C LEU A 47 -9.28 -17.94 -2.51
N GLU A 48 -9.14 -19.26 -2.49
CA GLU A 48 -9.73 -20.13 -1.46
C GLU A 48 -8.92 -20.16 -0.16
N GLY A 49 -7.74 -19.53 -0.11
CA GLY A 49 -6.84 -19.58 1.06
C GLY A 49 -6.12 -20.92 1.23
N ASN A 50 -6.18 -21.81 0.24
CA ASN A 50 -5.50 -23.11 0.23
C ASN A 50 -4.02 -23.01 -0.20
N LEU A 51 -3.57 -21.86 -0.70
CA LEU A 51 -2.17 -21.56 -0.97
C LEU A 51 -1.59 -20.71 0.15
N HIS A 52 -0.57 -21.23 0.84
CA HIS A 52 0.06 -20.57 1.98
C HIS A 52 1.40 -19.96 1.55
N PRO A 53 1.43 -18.68 1.14
CA PRO A 53 2.69 -18.00 0.84
C PRO A 53 3.51 -17.80 2.12
N CYS A 54 4.82 -18.03 2.04
CA CYS A 54 5.77 -17.74 3.11
C CYS A 54 5.92 -16.24 3.35
N SER A 55 5.84 -15.44 2.30
CA SER A 55 5.97 -13.98 2.39
C SER A 55 5.33 -13.30 1.20
N VAL A 56 4.55 -12.26 1.48
CA VAL A 56 4.01 -11.35 0.48
C VAL A 56 4.78 -10.05 0.56
N LEU A 57 5.41 -9.67 -0.55
CA LEU A 57 6.17 -8.43 -0.69
C LEU A 57 5.34 -7.45 -1.51
N MET A 58 5.02 -6.31 -0.92
CA MET A 58 4.44 -5.17 -1.62
C MET A 58 5.58 -4.35 -2.20
N CYS A 59 5.51 -3.96 -3.48
CA CYS A 59 6.58 -3.21 -4.13
C CYS A 59 6.20 -1.73 -4.26
N PRO A 60 6.66 -0.85 -3.36
CA PRO A 60 6.24 0.57 -3.36
C PRO A 60 6.90 1.40 -4.46
N HIS A 61 8.05 0.99 -5.00
CA HIS A 61 8.86 1.83 -5.91
C HIS A 61 8.27 2.05 -7.31
N SER A 62 7.19 1.36 -7.71
CA SER A 62 6.50 1.60 -9.00
C SER A 62 4.96 1.60 -8.92
N CYS A 63 4.36 1.45 -7.74
CA CYS A 63 2.90 1.31 -7.57
C CYS A 63 2.23 2.44 -6.80
N VAL A 64 2.91 3.58 -6.63
CA VAL A 64 2.36 4.80 -6.02
C VAL A 64 2.43 5.95 -7.02
N LEU A 65 1.60 5.91 -8.07
CA LEU A 65 1.35 7.09 -8.92
C LEU A 65 -0.07 7.66 -8.76
N ASN A 66 -0.91 6.99 -7.95
CA ASN A 66 -2.24 7.46 -7.57
C ASN A 66 -2.45 7.47 -6.05
N LEU A 67 -1.39 7.72 -5.25
CA LEU A 67 -1.70 8.27 -3.94
C LEU A 67 -2.26 9.68 -4.21
N PRO A 68 -3.47 10.01 -3.71
CA PRO A 68 -3.96 11.38 -3.78
C PRO A 68 -2.86 12.26 -3.20
N LYS A 69 -2.48 13.32 -3.94
CA LYS A 69 -1.48 14.28 -3.46
C LYS A 69 -1.79 14.57 -1.99
N PRO A 70 -0.81 14.48 -1.08
CA PRO A 70 -0.98 14.97 0.28
C PRO A 70 -1.62 16.35 0.14
N ARG A 71 -2.80 16.56 0.72
CA ARG A 71 -3.43 17.88 0.65
C ARG A 71 -2.45 18.84 1.30
N GLU A 72 -1.78 19.65 0.48
CA GLU A 72 -1.03 20.79 0.98
C GLU A 72 -2.06 21.65 1.73
N HIS A 73 -1.91 21.73 3.05
CA HIS A 73 -2.62 22.72 3.84
C HIS A 73 -2.21 24.06 3.25
N HIS A 74 -3.10 24.69 2.47
CA HIS A 74 -2.88 26.03 1.93
C HIS A 74 -2.56 26.95 3.12
N PRO A 75 -1.32 27.46 3.24
CA PRO A 75 -0.99 28.40 4.32
C PRO A 75 -1.61 29.79 4.05
N GLU A 76 -2.23 30.02 2.89
CA GLU A 76 -2.81 31.32 2.53
C GLU A 76 -4.24 31.55 3.02
N ARG A 77 -4.86 30.61 3.76
CA ARG A 77 -6.23 30.82 4.31
C ARG A 77 -6.29 31.42 5.70
N GLU A 78 -5.16 31.62 6.35
CA GLU A 78 -5.05 32.36 7.60
C GLU A 78 -3.90 33.33 7.37
N VAL A 79 -4.12 34.55 6.88
CA VAL A 79 -4.58 35.67 7.69
C VAL A 79 -5.17 36.73 6.74
N GLY A 80 -6.49 36.91 6.74
CA GLY A 80 -7.09 38.12 6.18
C GLY A 80 -6.74 39.33 7.05
N PRO A 81 -6.72 40.56 6.51
CA PRO A 81 -6.23 41.78 7.19
C PRO A 81 -6.98 42.23 8.47
N GLY A 82 -7.84 41.38 9.04
CA GLY A 82 -8.58 41.62 10.30
C GLY A 82 -8.05 40.88 11.53
N ALA A 83 -6.99 40.07 11.45
CA ALA A 83 -6.47 39.38 12.63
C ALA A 83 -5.50 40.27 13.42
N ILE A 84 -6.06 41.10 14.30
CA ILE A 84 -5.29 41.80 15.33
C ILE A 84 -5.00 40.83 16.47
N LEU A 85 -3.72 40.68 16.79
CA LEU A 85 -3.21 40.00 17.97
C LEU A 85 -3.81 40.62 19.24
N ALA A 86 -4.57 39.84 20.00
CA ALA A 86 -4.92 40.14 21.37
C ALA A 86 -4.79 38.87 22.22
N GLY A 87 -3.77 38.87 23.09
CA GLY A 87 -3.58 38.02 24.27
C GLY A 87 -4.27 36.65 24.30
N THR A 88 -3.51 35.61 23.97
CA THR A 88 -3.55 34.26 24.58
C THR A 88 -4.91 33.59 24.87
N ILE A 89 -5.99 33.80 24.10
CA ILE A 89 -7.11 32.86 23.90
C ILE A 89 -7.99 33.39 22.76
N ILE A 90 -8.17 32.60 21.69
CA ILE A 90 -9.31 32.76 20.78
C ILE A 90 -10.32 31.67 21.11
N GLN A 91 -11.43 32.06 21.74
CA GLN A 91 -12.63 31.23 21.83
C GLN A 91 -13.16 30.97 20.42
N GLY A 92 -13.02 29.73 19.94
CA GLY A 92 -13.51 29.35 18.62
C GLY A 92 -13.42 27.86 18.33
N MET A 93 -14.35 27.10 18.91
CA MET A 93 -14.86 25.78 18.45
C MET A 93 -14.07 24.49 18.75
N ARG A 94 -14.64 23.76 19.73
CA ARG A 94 -14.67 22.31 20.03
C ARG A 94 -13.35 21.54 20.08
N LEU A 95 -12.77 21.48 21.29
CA LEU A 95 -11.85 20.41 21.68
C LEU A 95 -12.62 19.07 21.60
N ALA A 96 -12.17 18.16 20.73
CA ALA A 96 -12.66 16.80 20.68
C ALA A 96 -12.33 16.09 22.00
N GLU A 97 -13.35 15.55 22.66
CA GLU A 97 -13.22 14.70 23.84
C GLU A 97 -12.72 13.32 23.40
N ALA A 98 -11.53 12.93 23.85
CA ALA A 98 -11.03 11.58 23.70
C ALA A 98 -11.51 10.74 24.90
N LYS A 99 -12.54 9.91 24.67
CA LYS A 99 -13.00 8.95 25.68
C LYS A 99 -12.10 7.72 25.62
N GLY A 100 -11.17 7.62 26.57
CA GLY A 100 -10.35 6.42 26.78
C GLY A 100 -11.23 5.22 27.14
N ALA A 101 -10.79 4.02 26.76
CA ALA A 101 -11.46 2.77 27.10
C ALA A 101 -11.42 2.55 28.62
N ASP A 102 -12.58 2.18 29.17
CA ASP A 102 -12.84 1.91 30.59
C ASP A 102 -12.36 0.48 30.95
N MET A 103 -11.59 0.37 32.03
CA MET A 103 -11.45 -0.81 32.89
C MET A 103 -11.33 -0.34 34.34
#